data_AF-A0A2E6YPI9-F1
#
_entry.id   AF-A0A2E6YPI9-F1
#
_cell.length_a   1.000
_cell.length_b   1.000
_cell.length_c   1.000
_cell.angle_alpha   90.00
_cell.angle_beta   90.00
_cell.angle_gamma   90.00
#
_symmetry.space_group_name_H-M   'P 1'
#
loop_
_entity.id
_entity.type
_entity.pdbx_description
1 polymer ?
#
loop_
_entity_poly.entity_id
_entity_poly.type
_entity_poly.pdbx_seq_one_letter_code
_entity_poly.pdbx_strand_id
1 'polypeptide(L)'
;MIMSYLLRRALPWVVEVSLWLAVLAGGFAGYEANYLGSATLSGLLGAILGFCAAVVPVGILQTMIRNAVLLESMVKEGYGRPRLSLHKGQVVEMPYVSSEDQL
;
A
#
# COMPACT_ATOMS: atom_id res chain seq x y z
N MET A 1 -6.69 -16.97 -2.37
CA MET A 1 -6.20 -16.80 -0.98
C MET A 1 -4.67 -16.75 -0.89
N ILE A 2 -3.92 -17.66 -1.52
CA ILE A 2 -2.43 -17.66 -1.45
C ILE A 2 -1.79 -16.42 -2.08
N MET A 3 -2.24 -15.99 -3.26
CA MET A 3 -1.69 -14.81 -3.95
C MET A 3 -1.86 -13.52 -3.14
N SER A 4 -3.05 -13.29 -2.57
CA SER A 4 -3.36 -12.12 -1.75
C SER A 4 -2.59 -12.08 -0.43
N TYR A 5 -2.30 -13.25 0.16
CA TYR A 5 -1.48 -13.36 1.36
C TYR A 5 0.00 -13.07 1.05
N LEU A 6 0.52 -13.63 -0.04
CA LEU A 6 1.89 -13.36 -0.49
C LEU A 6 2.09 -11.88 -0.84
N LEU A 7 1.11 -11.25 -1.49
CA LEU A 7 1.16 -9.83 -1.80
C LEU A 7 1.25 -8.99 -0.52
N ARG A 8 0.39 -9.24 0.48
CA ARG A 8 0.42 -8.53 1.76
C ARG A 8 1.73 -8.71 2.52
N ARG A 9 2.37 -9.86 2.37
CA ARG A 9 3.64 -10.15 3.03
C ARG A 9 4.84 -9.55 2.30
N ALA A 10 4.81 -9.49 0.97
CA ALA A 10 5.89 -8.94 0.16
C ALA A 10 5.83 -7.40 0.03
N LEU A 11 4.63 -6.80 0.09
CA LEU A 11 4.46 -5.37 -0.12
C LEU A 11 5.28 -4.47 0.80
N PRO A 12 5.37 -4.73 2.13
CA PRO A 12 6.18 -3.93 3.03
C PRO A 12 7.67 -4.00 2.66
N TRP A 13 8.15 -5.17 2.27
CA TRP A 13 9.53 -5.37 1.80
C TRP A 13 9.80 -4.62 0.50
N VAL A 14 8.88 -4.66 -0.45
CA VAL A 14 9.01 -3.93 -1.72
C VAL A 14 9.07 -2.42 -1.46
N VAL A 15 8.20 -1.92 -0.59
CA VAL A 15 8.18 -0.50 -0.17
C VAL A 15 9.51 -0.10 0.45
N GLU A 16 10.00 -0.89 1.41
CA GLU A 16 11.25 -0.62 2.12
C GLU A 16 12.45 -0.63 1.17
N VAL A 17 12.59 -1.66 0.33
CA VAL A 17 13.69 -1.76 -0.64
C VAL A 17 13.65 -0.60 -1.65
N SER A 18 12.45 -0.24 -2.13
CA SER A 18 12.29 0.90 -3.05
C SER A 18 12.73 2.21 -2.42
N LEU A 19 12.42 2.40 -1.13
CA LEU A 19 12.79 3.59 -0.39
C LEU A 19 14.31 3.68 -0.21
N TRP A 20 14.96 2.57 0.16
CA TRP A 20 16.42 2.48 0.27
C TRP A 20 17.12 2.73 -1.07
N LEU A 21 16.58 2.21 -2.17
CA LEU A 21 17.12 2.46 -3.50
C LEU A 21 17.05 3.95 -3.86
N ALA A 22 15.98 4.65 -3.48
CA ALA A 22 15.87 6.09 -3.71
C ALA A 22 16.86 6.91 -2.86
N VAL A 23 17.13 6.48 -1.63
CA VAL A 23 18.18 7.07 -0.77
C VAL A 23 19.54 6.92 -1.44
N LEU A 24 19.87 5.71 -1.93
CA LEU A 24 21.14 5.44 -2.61
C LEU A 24 21.27 6.25 -3.89
N ALA A 25 20.24 6.25 -4.74
CA ALA A 25 20.24 7.01 -6.00
C ALA A 25 20.40 8.52 -5.75
N GLY A 26 19.66 9.07 -4.79
CA GLY A 26 19.80 10.47 -4.37
C GLY A 26 21.20 10.77 -3.81
N GLY A 27 21.76 9.85 -3.02
CA GLY A 27 23.10 9.98 -2.47
C GLY A 27 24.20 9.98 -3.53
N PHE A 28 24.12 9.08 -4.51
CA PHE A 28 25.04 9.06 -5.64
C PHE A 28 24.95 10.33 -6.48
N ALA A 29 23.73 10.76 -6.83
CA ALA A 29 23.53 11.99 -7.60
C ALA A 29 24.06 13.24 -6.86
N GLY A 30 23.83 13.31 -5.54
CA GLY A 30 24.35 14.39 -4.70
C GLY A 30 25.87 14.37 -4.58
N TYR A 31 26.48 13.19 -4.48
CA TYR A 31 27.93 13.03 -4.39
C TYR A 31 28.62 13.50 -5.66
N GLU A 32 28.12 13.11 -6.84
CA GLU A 32 28.69 13.53 -8.12
C GLU A 32 28.54 15.04 -8.37
N ALA A 33 27.38 15.60 -8.00
CA ALA A 33 27.11 17.02 -8.21
C ALA A 33 27.97 17.94 -7.33
N ASN A 34 28.58 17.44 -6.26
CA ASN A 34 29.51 18.20 -5.40
C ASN A 34 28.96 19.58 -4.98
N TYR A 35 27.68 19.64 -4.60
CA TYR A 35 27.13 20.85 -4.01
C TYR A 35 27.96 21.27 -2.77
N LEU A 36 27.88 22.53 -2.34
CA LEU A 36 28.48 22.99 -1.08
C LEU A 36 30.02 22.83 -0.95
N GLY A 37 30.75 22.52 -2.03
CA GLY A 37 32.20 22.32 -2.00
C GLY A 37 32.67 21.07 -1.25
N SER A 38 31.75 20.14 -0.94
CA SER A 38 32.05 18.88 -0.27
C SER A 38 31.19 17.74 -0.81
N ALA A 39 31.86 16.74 -1.41
CA ALA A 39 31.22 15.55 -1.98
C ALA A 39 30.40 14.79 -0.94
N THR A 40 30.91 14.70 0.29
CA THR A 40 30.28 13.94 1.37
C THR A 40 29.03 14.62 1.88
N LEU A 41 29.07 15.95 2.10
CA LEU A 41 27.90 16.72 2.52
C LEU A 41 26.81 16.69 1.44
N SER A 42 27.21 16.76 0.17
CA SER A 42 26.26 16.75 -0.95
C SER A 42 25.65 15.40 -1.23
N GLY A 43 26.41 14.33 -1.05
CA GLY A 43 25.84 12.98 -1.03
C GLY A 43 24.81 12.81 0.09
N LEU A 44 25.09 13.32 1.29
CA LEU A 44 24.15 13.24 2.41
C LEU A 44 22.86 14.04 2.14
N LEU A 45 22.99 15.24 1.58
CA LEU A 45 21.86 16.09 1.21
C LEU A 45 21.04 15.47 0.07
N GLY A 46 21.71 14.92 -0.94
CA GLY A 46 21.08 14.19 -2.04
C GLY A 46 20.33 12.95 -1.56
N ALA A 47 20.86 12.21 -0.59
CA ALA A 47 20.20 11.06 0.02
C ALA A 47 18.92 11.46 0.76
N ILE A 48 18.94 12.56 1.51
CA ILE A 48 17.76 13.11 2.21
C ILE A 48 16.70 13.57 1.20
N LEU A 49 17.10 14.26 0.14
CA LEU A 49 16.18 14.71 -0.91
C LEU A 49 15.58 13.52 -1.67
N GLY A 50 16.38 12.51 -2.00
CA GLY A 50 15.93 11.26 -2.61
C GLY A 50 14.93 10.51 -1.75
N PHE A 51 15.17 10.44 -0.44
CA PHE A 51 14.21 9.91 0.52
C PHE A 51 12.88 10.67 0.49
N CYS A 52 12.92 12.00 0.67
CA CYS A 52 11.71 12.83 0.71
C CYS A 52 10.91 12.75 -0.60
N ALA A 53 11.59 12.72 -1.74
CA ALA A 53 10.97 12.58 -3.05
C ALA A 53 10.31 11.21 -3.26
N ALA A 54 10.84 10.15 -2.66
CA ALA A 54 10.32 8.78 -2.81
C ALA A 54 9.23 8.42 -1.80
N VAL A 55 9.24 8.99 -0.60
CA VAL A 55 8.27 8.67 0.47
C VAL A 55 6.82 8.90 0.00
N VAL A 56 6.57 10.02 -0.69
CA VAL A 56 5.23 10.37 -1.16
C VAL A 56 4.70 9.36 -2.20
N PRO A 57 5.38 9.12 -3.34
CA PRO A 57 4.88 8.18 -4.34
C PRO A 57 4.84 6.74 -3.83
N VAL A 58 5.79 6.32 -2.99
CA VAL A 58 5.79 4.96 -2.42
C VAL A 58 4.63 4.79 -1.42
N GLY A 59 4.33 5.80 -0.60
CA GLY A 59 3.16 5.79 0.29
C GLY A 59 1.84 5.77 -0.48
N ILE A 60 1.73 6.52 -1.57
CA ILE A 60 0.57 6.48 -2.48
C ILE A 60 0.43 5.07 -3.08
N LEU A 61 1.50 4.47 -3.58
CA LEU A 61 1.48 3.12 -4.14
C LEU A 61 1.01 2.09 -3.09
N GLN A 62 1.54 2.17 -1.88
CA GLN A 62 1.16 1.29 -0.78
C GLN A 62 -0.33 1.41 -0.44
N THR A 63 -0.86 2.63 -0.35
CA THR A 63 -2.28 2.87 -0.06
C THR A 63 -3.19 2.41 -1.19
N MET A 64 -2.82 2.64 -2.46
CA MET A 64 -3.58 2.15 -3.62
C MET A 64 -3.69 0.63 -3.62
N ILE A 65 -2.58 -0.09 -3.39
CA ILE A 65 -2.60 -1.55 -3.39
C ILE A 65 -3.42 -2.08 -2.21
N ARG A 66 -3.30 -1.46 -1.02
CA ARG A 66 -4.14 -1.82 0.13
C ARG A 66 -5.63 -1.66 -0.17
N ASN A 67 -6.01 -0.55 -0.79
CA ASN A 67 -7.40 -0.27 -1.13
C ASN A 67 -7.94 -1.20 -2.22
N ALA A 68 -7.13 -1.54 -3.23
CA ALA A 68 -7.51 -2.50 -4.27
C ALA A 68 -7.79 -3.89 -3.68
N VAL A 69 -6.95 -4.35 -2.75
CA VAL A 69 -7.15 -5.63 -2.06
C VAL A 69 -8.41 -5.61 -1.18
N LEU A 70 -8.69 -4.50 -0.49
CA LEU A 70 -9.92 -4.33 0.30
C LEU A 70 -11.18 -4.31 -0.58
N LEU A 71 -11.09 -3.67 -1.74
CA LEU A 71 -12.20 -3.63 -2.69
C LEU A 71 -12.48 -5.03 -3.26
N GLU A 72 -11.43 -5.80 -3.56
CA GLU A 72 -11.56 -7.19 -4.01
C GLU A 72 -12.21 -8.08 -2.93
N SER A 73 -11.89 -7.89 -1.64
CA SER A 73 -12.55 -8.63 -0.56
C SER A 73 -14.01 -8.22 -0.40
N MET A 74 -14.34 -6.93 -0.45
CA MET A 74 -15.73 -6.45 -0.37
C MET A 74 -16.59 -7.00 -1.52
N VAL A 75 -16.06 -7.02 -2.75
CA VAL A 75 -16.76 -7.59 -3.91
C VAL A 75 -16.99 -9.09 -3.75
N LYS A 76 -15.99 -9.83 -3.25
CA LYS A 76 -16.10 -11.29 -3.01
C LYS A 76 -17.07 -11.65 -1.89
N GLU A 77 -17.13 -10.82 -0.85
CA GLU A 77 -18.02 -11.02 0.30
C GLU A 77 -19.46 -10.57 0.03
N GLY A 78 -19.73 -10.03 -1.17
CA GLY A 78 -21.06 -9.59 -1.58
C GLY A 78 -21.52 -8.37 -0.80
N TYR A 79 -20.60 -7.51 -0.37
CA TYR A 79 -20.94 -6.23 0.26
C TYR A 79 -21.83 -5.43 -0.71
N GLY A 80 -23.08 -5.15 -0.32
CA GLY A 80 -24.09 -4.50 -1.17
C GLY A 80 -25.01 -5.43 -1.96
N ARG A 81 -24.88 -6.76 -1.87
CA ARG A 81 -25.91 -7.69 -2.36
C ARG A 81 -26.87 -8.03 -1.22
N PRO A 82 -28.20 -7.89 -1.39
CA PRO A 82 -29.15 -8.39 -0.40
C PRO A 82 -28.90 -9.89 -0.23
N ARG A 83 -28.53 -10.30 0.98
CA ARG A 83 -28.39 -11.71 1.32
C ARG A 83 -29.79 -12.31 1.32
N LEU A 84 -30.16 -12.94 0.21
CA LEU A 84 -31.37 -13.73 0.11
C LEU A 84 -31.13 -15.05 0.84
N SER A 85 -31.46 -15.08 2.14
CA SER A 85 -31.57 -16.35 2.85
C SER A 85 -32.86 -17.03 2.40
N LEU A 86 -32.74 -18.10 1.61
CA LEU A 86 -33.84 -19.00 1.30
C LEU A 86 -34.22 -19.78 2.57
N HIS A 87 -35.11 -19.21 3.39
CA HIS A 87 -35.80 -19.97 4.42
C HIS A 87 -37.13 -20.45 3.83
N LYS A 88 -37.23 -21.75 3.56
CA LYS A 88 -38.49 -22.42 3.17
C LYS A 88 -39.24 -21.79 1.99
N GLY A 89 -38.53 -21.47 0.90
CA GLY A 89 -39.18 -21.09 -0.37
C GLY A 89 -39.81 -19.68 -0.42
N GLN A 90 -39.55 -18.82 0.57
CA GLN A 90 -39.88 -17.40 0.51
C GLN A 90 -38.61 -16.55 0.44
N VAL A 91 -38.59 -15.64 -0.54
CA VAL A 91 -37.55 -14.62 -0.73
C VAL A 91 -37.78 -13.56 0.35
N VAL A 92 -37.12 -13.72 1.50
CA VAL A 92 -37.12 -12.71 2.56
C VAL A 92 -35.89 -11.83 2.36
N GLU A 93 -36.10 -10.54 2.10
CA GLU A 93 -35.04 -9.54 2.13
C GLU A 93 -34.54 -9.42 3.58
N MET A 94 -33.35 -9.92 3.88
CA MET A 94 -32.75 -9.67 5.18
C MET A 94 -32.30 -8.20 5.24
N PRO A 95 -32.69 -7.44 6.28
CA PRO A 95 -32.18 -6.10 6.49
C PRO A 95 -30.65 -6.15 6.63
N TYR A 96 -29.97 -5.11 6.15
CA TYR A 96 -28.52 -4.95 6.25
C TYR A 96 -28.10 -5.05 7.72
N VAL A 97 -27.66 -6.24 8.15
CA VAL A 97 -26.98 -6.40 9.43
C VAL A 97 -25.55 -5.93 9.19
N SER A 98 -25.24 -4.73 9.68
CA SER A 98 -23.87 -4.26 9.86
C SER A 98 -23.13 -5.31 10.69
N SER A 99 -22.10 -5.92 10.12
CA SER A 99 -21.26 -6.94 10.77
C SER A 99 -20.33 -6.35 11.84
N GLU A 100 -20.80 -5.40 12.64
CA GLU A 100 -20.05 -4.86 13.79
C GLU A 100 -20.20 -5.70 15.07
N ASP A 101 -21.09 -6.71 15.09
CA ASP A 101 -21.40 -7.50 16.30
C ASP A 101 -20.93 -8.97 16.25
N GLN A 102 -19.70 -9.24 15.77
CA GLN A 102 -19.04 -10.52 16.09
C GLN A 102 -17.65 -10.27 16.68
N LEU A 103 -17.67 -10.07 18.00
CA LEU A 103 -16.58 -10.26 18.97
C LEU A 103 -15.83 -11.58 18.77
#